data_AF-A0A347W2R6-F1
#
_entry.id   AF-A0A347W2R6-F1
#
_cell.length_a   1.000
_cell.length_b   1.000
_cell.length_c   1.000
_cell.angle_alpha   90.00
_cell.angle_beta   90.00
_cell.angle_gamma   90.00
#
_symmetry.space_group_name_H-M   'P 1'
#
loop_
_entity.id
_entity.type
_entity.pdbx_description
1 polymer ?
#
loop_
_entity_poly.entity_id
_entity_poly.type
_entity_poly.pdbx_seq_one_letter_code
_entity_poly.pdbx_strand_id
1 'polypeptide(L)'
;MVKFLFVFYNLNSKKLGKMIFLKDISKKKLQEFESLARGIMIVPSKVYYDFNSSLQKDSILQSAVIIGINAAKRTADMFPLCHALEIYNIEIDITPSDNILRASEIDKGEFLPSFKPKKFKFSSKKAEMAASKVAENSQNSNEIISISKLKEAKRRFNEKESAQIHHLNHAKKSANAKCGFITLVSVKTLSRVRPDIEALNALNAVHLSLINMLNTRNAEVIESKLDISE
;
A
#
# COMPACT_ATOMS: atom_id res chain seq x y z
N MET A 1 -20.30 -9.84 -0.84
CA MET A 1 -19.99 -10.57 0.40
C MET A 1 -18.49 -10.49 0.59
N VAL A 2 -18.03 -9.79 1.63
CA VAL A 2 -16.58 -9.66 1.89
C VAL A 2 -16.05 -11.00 2.38
N LYS A 3 -15.00 -11.51 1.76
CA LYS A 3 -14.30 -12.72 2.20
C LYS A 3 -13.00 -12.30 2.89
N PHE A 4 -12.94 -12.55 4.20
CA PHE A 4 -11.71 -12.49 4.99
C PHE A 4 -11.19 -13.92 5.18
N LEU A 5 -9.92 -14.16 4.86
CA LEU A 5 -9.25 -15.44 5.10
C LEU A 5 -8.25 -15.28 6.27
N PHE A 6 -8.76 -15.32 7.50
CA PHE A 6 -7.91 -15.28 8.69
C PHE A 6 -7.35 -16.66 9.02
N VAL A 7 -6.02 -16.79 9.01
CA VAL A 7 -5.30 -17.95 9.55
C VAL A 7 -4.74 -17.61 10.93
N PHE A 8 -5.57 -17.78 11.96
CA PHE A 8 -5.10 -17.78 13.36
C PHE A 8 -4.95 -19.23 13.85
N TYR A 9 -3.71 -19.61 14.19
CA TYR A 9 -3.40 -20.73 15.08
C TYR A 9 -2.77 -20.12 16.34
N ASN A 10 -3.15 -20.45 17.57
CA ASN A 10 -2.81 -21.73 18.19
C ASN A 10 -3.65 -21.98 19.46
N LEU A 11 -4.95 -22.27 19.31
CA LEU A 11 -5.77 -22.83 20.39
C LEU A 11 -5.55 -24.34 20.42
N ASN A 12 -4.79 -24.82 21.40
CA ASN A 12 -4.48 -26.24 21.57
C ASN A 12 -5.73 -27.01 22.04
N SER A 13 -6.52 -27.50 21.08
CA SER A 13 -7.89 -28.02 21.24
C SER A 13 -8.00 -29.41 21.86
N LYS A 14 -7.14 -29.76 22.83
CA LYS A 14 -7.12 -31.07 23.49
C LYS A 14 -7.43 -31.09 25.00
N LYS A 15 -7.87 -29.97 25.59
CA LYS A 15 -8.42 -29.94 26.97
C LYS A 15 -9.62 -28.99 27.11
N LEU A 16 -10.81 -29.50 26.81
CA LEU A 16 -12.07 -28.90 27.22
C LEU A 16 -12.13 -28.94 28.75
N GLY A 17 -12.03 -27.78 29.42
CA GLY A 17 -11.97 -27.68 30.89
C GLY A 17 -10.74 -26.94 31.47
N LYS A 18 -9.85 -26.36 30.66
CA LYS A 18 -8.84 -25.40 31.17
C LYS A 18 -9.41 -23.98 31.23
N MET A 19 -9.27 -23.35 32.40
CA MET A 19 -9.53 -21.92 32.59
C MET A 19 -8.66 -21.10 31.63
N ILE A 20 -9.26 -20.10 30.98
CA ILE A 20 -8.58 -19.16 30.09
C ILE A 20 -8.14 -17.96 30.93
N PHE A 21 -6.87 -17.58 30.83
CA PHE A 21 -6.29 -16.45 31.58
C PHE A 21 -5.20 -15.77 30.76
N LEU A 22 -4.98 -14.48 31.01
CA LEU A 22 -3.86 -13.73 30.45
C LEU A 22 -2.54 -14.31 30.99
N LYS A 23 -1.64 -14.72 30.09
CA LYS A 23 -0.37 -15.36 30.47
C LYS A 23 0.55 -14.36 31.18
N ASP A 24 1.08 -14.70 32.36
CA ASP A 24 2.14 -13.89 32.99
C ASP A 24 3.40 -13.88 32.10
N ILE A 25 3.94 -12.68 31.89
CA ILE A 25 5.12 -12.40 31.08
C ILE A 25 6.25 -11.77 31.90
N SER A 26 6.07 -11.54 33.20
CA SER A 26 7.00 -10.79 34.07
C SER A 26 8.43 -11.34 34.06
N LYS A 27 8.58 -12.68 33.92
CA LYS A 27 9.88 -13.38 33.86
C LYS A 27 10.59 -13.31 32.50
N LYS A 28 9.95 -12.77 31.47
CA LYS A 28 10.59 -12.55 30.16
C LYS A 28 11.45 -11.28 30.19
N LYS A 29 12.52 -11.29 29.40
CA LYS A 29 13.36 -10.10 29.18
C LYS A 29 12.56 -9.00 28.46
N LEU A 30 12.84 -7.76 28.82
CA LEU A 30 12.40 -6.58 28.08
C LEU A 30 13.35 -6.39 26.88
N GLN A 31 12.82 -6.23 25.68
CA GLN A 31 13.59 -6.00 24.46
C GLN A 31 12.75 -5.25 23.44
N GLU A 32 13.41 -4.65 22.45
CA GLU A 32 12.74 -4.09 21.28
C GLU A 32 12.18 -5.22 20.41
N PHE A 33 10.98 -5.00 19.86
CA PHE A 33 10.35 -5.88 18.88
C PHE A 33 9.78 -5.06 17.74
N GLU A 34 9.99 -5.52 16.52
CA GLU A 34 9.25 -5.11 15.32
C GLU A 34 8.33 -6.27 14.89
N SER A 35 7.09 -5.97 14.55
CA SER A 35 6.20 -6.92 13.87
C SER A 35 5.65 -6.29 12.59
N LEU A 36 5.68 -7.08 11.50
CA LEU A 36 5.18 -6.67 10.20
C LEU A 36 3.90 -7.43 9.86
N ALA A 37 2.92 -6.69 9.35
CA ALA A 37 1.72 -7.25 8.73
C ALA A 37 1.58 -6.71 7.31
N ARG A 38 1.22 -7.59 6.36
CA ARG A 38 0.94 -7.23 4.97
C ARG A 38 -0.45 -7.71 4.61
N GLY A 39 -1.18 -6.91 3.86
CA GLY A 39 -2.39 -7.40 3.24
C GLY A 39 -2.68 -6.75 1.90
N ILE A 40 -3.61 -7.37 1.21
CA ILE A 40 -3.99 -7.05 -0.16
C ILE A 40 -5.51 -7.03 -0.20
N MET A 41 -6.08 -5.84 -0.42
CA MET A 41 -7.51 -5.65 -0.65
C MET A 41 -7.76 -5.52 -2.14
N ILE A 42 -8.28 -6.58 -2.75
CA ILE A 42 -8.72 -6.61 -4.15
C ILE A 42 -10.12 -5.99 -4.23
N VAL A 43 -10.34 -5.08 -5.17
CA VAL A 43 -11.64 -4.42 -5.40
C VAL A 43 -12.05 -4.53 -6.88
N PRO A 44 -13.34 -4.34 -7.22
CA PRO A 44 -13.77 -4.26 -8.61
C PRO A 44 -13.06 -3.11 -9.34
N SER A 45 -12.58 -3.33 -10.57
CA SER A 45 -11.77 -2.35 -11.31
C SER A 45 -12.43 -0.98 -11.41
N LYS A 46 -13.76 -0.93 -11.57
CA LYS A 46 -14.53 0.33 -11.53
C LYS A 46 -14.24 1.14 -10.25
N VAL A 47 -14.35 0.54 -9.07
CA VAL A 47 -14.09 1.20 -7.78
C VAL A 47 -12.66 1.71 -7.69
N TYR A 48 -11.69 0.95 -8.24
CA TYR A 48 -10.28 1.35 -8.28
C TYR A 48 -10.03 2.56 -9.20
N TYR A 49 -10.67 2.63 -10.37
CA TYR A 49 -10.55 3.78 -11.28
C TYR A 49 -11.34 5.00 -10.77
N ASP A 50 -12.52 4.80 -10.19
CA ASP A 50 -13.32 5.84 -9.53
C ASP A 50 -12.51 6.45 -8.36
N PHE A 51 -11.82 5.63 -7.57
CA PHE A 51 -10.89 6.10 -6.53
C PHE A 51 -9.69 6.89 -7.10
N ASN A 52 -9.04 6.39 -8.16
CA ASN A 52 -7.87 7.05 -8.75
C ASN A 52 -8.20 8.37 -9.48
N SER A 53 -9.45 8.55 -9.92
CA SER A 53 -9.94 9.81 -10.49
C SER A 53 -10.55 10.76 -9.44
N SER A 54 -10.70 10.31 -8.18
CA SER A 54 -11.26 11.12 -7.11
C SER A 54 -10.29 12.17 -6.58
N LEU A 55 -10.77 13.41 -6.43
CA LEU A 55 -10.08 14.50 -5.74
C LEU A 55 -9.85 14.23 -4.24
N GLN A 56 -10.55 13.24 -3.66
CA GLN A 56 -10.45 12.89 -2.24
C GLN A 56 -9.45 11.74 -1.96
N LYS A 57 -8.72 11.27 -2.98
CA LYS A 57 -7.78 10.13 -2.89
C LYS A 57 -6.88 10.18 -1.64
N ASP A 58 -6.18 11.28 -1.43
CA ASP A 58 -5.23 11.41 -0.32
C ASP A 58 -5.93 11.47 1.04
N SER A 59 -7.11 12.08 1.11
CA SER A 59 -7.93 12.15 2.33
C SER A 59 -8.44 10.77 2.75
N ILE A 60 -8.87 9.93 1.79
CA ILE A 60 -9.28 8.53 2.04
C ILE A 60 -8.09 7.72 2.60
N LEU A 61 -6.91 7.82 1.98
CA LEU A 61 -5.72 7.09 2.41
C LEU A 61 -5.25 7.56 3.80
N GLN A 62 -5.16 8.87 4.05
CA GLN A 62 -4.77 9.40 5.36
C GLN A 62 -5.76 9.01 6.47
N SER A 63 -7.07 9.04 6.17
CA SER A 63 -8.10 8.64 7.13
C SER A 63 -7.98 7.16 7.49
N ALA A 64 -7.73 6.28 6.51
CA ALA A 64 -7.49 4.87 6.73
C ALA A 64 -6.22 4.62 7.57
N VAL A 65 -5.12 5.35 7.32
CA VAL A 65 -3.90 5.30 8.14
C VAL A 65 -4.17 5.71 9.60
N ILE A 66 -4.91 6.80 9.83
CA ILE A 66 -5.27 7.25 11.19
C ILE A 66 -6.08 6.18 11.93
N ILE A 67 -7.04 5.53 11.24
CA ILE A 67 -7.84 4.44 11.80
C ILE A 67 -6.97 3.23 12.14
N GLY A 68 -6.02 2.85 11.28
CA GLY A 68 -5.05 1.79 11.55
C GLY A 68 -4.17 2.07 12.77
N ILE A 69 -3.63 3.29 12.88
CA ILE A 69 -2.83 3.73 14.04
C ILE A 69 -3.65 3.68 15.33
N ASN A 70 -4.92 4.08 15.28
CA ASN A 70 -5.82 4.02 16.43
C ASN A 70 -6.08 2.56 16.84
N ALA A 71 -6.38 1.68 15.87
CA ALA A 71 -6.61 0.26 16.12
C ALA A 71 -5.40 -0.44 16.74
N ALA A 72 -4.18 -0.21 16.23
CA ALA A 72 -2.95 -0.74 16.84
C ALA A 72 -2.85 -0.39 18.33
N LYS A 73 -3.04 0.90 18.68
CA LYS A 73 -2.95 1.39 20.08
C LYS A 73 -4.06 0.87 20.99
N ARG A 74 -5.20 0.47 20.42
CA ARG A 74 -6.39 -0.04 21.15
C ARG A 74 -6.57 -1.55 21.05
N THR A 75 -5.51 -2.27 20.67
CA THR A 75 -5.53 -3.74 20.53
C THR A 75 -5.87 -4.44 21.84
N ALA A 76 -5.36 -3.97 22.98
CA ALA A 76 -5.70 -4.52 24.29
C ALA A 76 -7.18 -4.25 24.70
N ASP A 77 -7.79 -3.15 24.25
CA ASP A 77 -9.22 -2.89 24.43
C ASP A 77 -10.08 -3.89 23.62
N MET A 78 -9.63 -4.26 22.41
CA MET A 78 -10.36 -5.12 21.48
C MET A 78 -10.16 -6.62 21.72
N PHE A 79 -8.99 -7.05 22.20
CA PHE A 79 -8.61 -8.45 22.34
C PHE A 79 -8.28 -8.78 23.81
N PRO A 80 -9.25 -9.33 24.60
CA PRO A 80 -9.13 -9.46 26.06
C PRO A 80 -7.98 -10.34 26.60
N LEU A 81 -7.23 -11.03 25.73
CA LEU A 81 -6.10 -11.90 26.08
C LEU A 81 -4.75 -11.37 25.58
N CYS A 82 -4.74 -10.16 24.99
CA CYS A 82 -3.52 -9.43 24.67
C CYS A 82 -3.00 -8.68 25.90
N HIS A 83 -1.68 -8.45 25.93
CA HIS A 83 -1.07 -7.56 26.91
C HIS A 83 -1.16 -6.11 26.42
N ALA A 84 -1.31 -5.15 27.31
CA ALA A 84 -1.10 -3.74 26.95
C ALA A 84 0.39 -3.50 26.67
N LEU A 85 0.72 -2.97 25.49
CA LEU A 85 2.09 -2.74 25.03
C LEU A 85 2.37 -1.24 24.82
N GLU A 86 3.57 -0.80 25.19
CA GLU A 86 4.05 0.55 24.91
C GLU A 86 4.59 0.62 23.47
N ILE A 87 3.72 1.03 22.55
CA ILE A 87 4.06 1.17 21.13
C ILE A 87 4.66 2.55 20.89
N TYR A 88 5.93 2.61 20.48
CA TYR A 88 6.63 3.87 20.21
C TYR A 88 6.62 4.28 18.73
N ASN A 89 6.43 3.33 17.80
CA ASN A 89 6.35 3.63 16.38
C ASN A 89 5.32 2.73 15.67
N ILE A 90 4.52 3.33 14.79
CA ILE A 90 3.59 2.65 13.89
C ILE A 90 3.74 3.28 12.52
N GLU A 91 4.14 2.49 11.54
CA GLU A 91 4.22 2.89 10.13
C GLU A 91 3.16 2.12 9.34
N ILE A 92 2.35 2.83 8.54
CA ILE A 92 1.35 2.23 7.65
C ILE A 92 1.53 2.83 6.27
N ASP A 93 1.79 1.99 5.28
CA ASP A 93 1.87 2.35 3.86
C ASP A 93 0.73 1.67 3.09
N ILE A 94 0.07 2.41 2.21
CA ILE A 94 -1.07 1.95 1.41
C ILE A 94 -0.81 2.30 -0.05
N THR A 95 -0.38 1.32 -0.82
CA THR A 95 -0.07 1.46 -2.24
C THR A 95 -1.23 0.95 -3.11
N PRO A 96 -1.95 1.81 -3.85
CA PRO A 96 -2.92 1.36 -4.85
C PRO A 96 -2.19 0.74 -6.06
N SER A 97 -2.67 -0.42 -6.53
CA SER A 97 -2.10 -1.14 -7.68
C SER A 97 -3.20 -1.66 -8.61
N ASP A 98 -3.00 -1.52 -9.91
CA ASP A 98 -3.84 -2.06 -10.98
C ASP A 98 -3.42 -3.47 -11.42
N ASN A 99 -2.29 -3.98 -10.90
CA ASN A 99 -1.67 -5.23 -11.31
C ASN A 99 -1.32 -6.11 -10.09
N ILE A 100 -2.35 -6.61 -9.41
CA ILE A 100 -2.21 -7.56 -8.30
C ILE A 100 -2.18 -8.99 -8.86
N LEU A 101 -1.00 -9.61 -8.84
CA LEU A 101 -0.83 -11.04 -9.13
C LEU A 101 -1.54 -11.89 -8.07
N ARG A 102 -2.03 -13.08 -8.45
CA ARG A 102 -2.77 -13.95 -7.52
C ARG A 102 -1.84 -14.48 -6.42
N ALA A 103 -2.38 -14.67 -5.22
CA ALA A 103 -1.64 -15.22 -4.07
C ALA A 103 -1.07 -16.65 -4.25
N SER A 104 -1.35 -17.31 -5.38
CA SER A 104 -0.69 -18.55 -5.82
C SER A 104 0.72 -18.35 -6.39
N GLU A 105 1.09 -17.11 -6.72
CA GLU A 105 2.41 -16.71 -7.25
C GLU A 105 3.16 -15.77 -6.28
N ILE A 106 2.53 -15.40 -5.17
CA ILE A 106 3.18 -14.61 -4.12
C ILE A 106 3.90 -15.59 -3.20
N ASP A 107 5.16 -15.86 -3.52
CA ASP A 107 5.99 -16.75 -2.71
C ASP A 107 6.08 -16.20 -1.28
N LYS A 108 5.84 -17.07 -0.29
CA LYS A 108 5.64 -16.65 1.10
C LYS A 108 6.95 -16.30 1.81
N GLY A 109 8.09 -16.64 1.20
CA GLY A 109 9.44 -16.33 1.71
C GLY A 109 10.21 -15.25 0.93
N GLU A 110 9.92 -15.04 -0.36
CA GLU A 110 10.76 -14.22 -1.24
C GLU A 110 9.96 -13.12 -1.97
N PHE A 111 9.59 -12.06 -1.25
CA PHE A 111 9.00 -10.85 -1.86
C PHE A 111 9.67 -9.54 -1.44
N LEU A 112 11.01 -9.53 -1.32
CA LEU A 112 11.81 -8.31 -1.21
C LEU A 112 13.12 -8.43 -1.99
N PRO A 113 13.26 -7.64 -3.06
CA PRO A 113 14.52 -6.91 -3.23
C PRO A 113 14.31 -5.47 -3.69
N SER A 114 13.58 -4.62 -2.95
CA SER A 114 13.66 -3.15 -3.13
C SER A 114 13.06 -2.26 -2.03
N PHE A 115 12.81 -2.72 -0.80
CA PHE A 115 12.52 -1.78 0.31
C PHE A 115 13.80 -1.13 0.85
N LYS A 116 14.43 -0.27 0.02
CA LYS A 116 15.35 0.76 0.52
C LYS A 116 14.48 1.94 0.96
N PRO A 117 14.42 2.30 2.25
CA PRO A 117 13.65 3.46 2.68
C PRO A 117 14.12 4.71 1.91
N LYS A 118 13.19 5.43 1.30
CA LYS A 118 13.50 6.68 0.59
C LYS A 118 14.04 7.70 1.59
N LYS A 119 15.37 7.87 1.63
CA LYS A 119 16.01 8.99 2.32
C LYS A 119 15.51 10.28 1.68
N PHE A 120 14.57 10.96 2.33
CA PHE A 120 14.10 12.28 1.91
C PHE A 120 15.30 13.24 1.88
N LYS A 121 15.70 13.66 0.68
CA LYS A 121 16.62 14.79 0.48
C LYS A 121 15.78 16.03 0.20
N PHE A 122 15.74 16.95 1.15
CA PHE A 122 15.25 18.30 0.89
C PHE A 122 16.20 18.98 -0.10
N SER A 123 15.73 19.23 -1.33
CA SER A 123 16.55 19.78 -2.41
C SER A 123 16.20 21.25 -2.66
N SER A 124 16.90 22.13 -1.96
CA SER A 124 16.91 23.57 -2.24
C SER A 124 17.82 23.88 -3.44
N LYS A 125 17.37 23.55 -4.67
CA LYS A 125 18.00 24.03 -5.91
C LYS A 125 16.98 24.58 -6.91
N LYS A 126 16.56 25.83 -6.64
CA LYS A 126 15.97 26.76 -7.62
C LYS A 126 17.05 27.67 -8.24
N ALA A 127 18.22 27.09 -8.51
CA ALA A 127 19.39 27.74 -9.07
C ALA A 127 20.07 26.73 -10.01
N GLU A 128 20.77 27.25 -11.04
CA GLU A 128 21.53 26.49 -12.04
C GLU A 128 20.68 25.68 -13.06
N MET A 129 20.03 26.38 -13.98
CA MET A 129 19.97 25.94 -15.40
C MET A 129 19.61 27.10 -16.35
N ALA A 130 20.33 28.21 -16.20
CA ALA A 130 20.40 29.28 -17.19
C ALA A 130 21.80 29.28 -17.81
N ALA A 131 22.03 28.47 -18.86
CA ALA A 131 23.16 28.61 -19.79
C ALA A 131 23.09 27.59 -20.94
N SER A 132 22.77 28.05 -22.16
CA SER A 132 23.54 27.82 -23.39
C SER A 132 22.70 28.14 -24.64
N LYS A 133 23.17 29.08 -25.45
CA LYS A 133 22.65 29.51 -26.76
C LYS A 133 23.82 29.56 -27.75
N VAL A 134 23.50 29.70 -29.05
CA VAL A 134 24.43 29.93 -30.20
C VAL A 134 25.13 28.62 -30.64
N ALA A 135 25.18 28.18 -31.91
CA ALA A 135 24.92 28.75 -33.26
C ALA A 135 24.33 27.65 -34.22
N GLU A 136 23.95 27.81 -35.52
CA GLU A 136 23.66 28.99 -36.37
C GLU A 136 22.84 28.63 -37.66
N ASN A 137 22.46 29.67 -38.43
CA ASN A 137 22.33 29.86 -39.90
C ASN A 137 22.52 28.70 -40.92
N SER A 138 21.79 28.59 -42.06
CA SER A 138 20.97 29.56 -42.85
C SER A 138 19.88 28.91 -43.76
N GLN A 139 18.95 29.74 -44.28
CA GLN A 139 18.11 29.60 -45.51
C GLN A 139 16.95 28.58 -45.61
N ASN A 140 15.70 29.07 -45.43
CA ASN A 140 14.52 29.01 -46.35
C ASN A 140 13.20 29.28 -45.59
N SER A 141 12.91 30.56 -45.33
CA SER A 141 11.93 30.97 -44.31
C SER A 141 10.49 30.45 -44.51
N ASN A 142 9.96 30.41 -45.74
CA ASN A 142 8.54 30.11 -45.95
C ASN A 142 8.20 28.60 -45.94
N GLU A 143 9.07 27.73 -46.46
CA GLU A 143 8.88 26.27 -46.37
C GLU A 143 9.20 25.73 -44.97
N ILE A 144 10.19 26.30 -44.28
CA ILE A 144 10.53 25.88 -42.91
C ILE A 144 9.36 26.15 -41.95
N ILE A 145 8.59 27.24 -42.15
CA ILE A 145 7.40 27.55 -41.34
C ILE A 145 6.24 26.57 -41.58
N SER A 146 6.01 26.13 -42.82
CA SER A 146 4.96 25.14 -43.11
C SER A 146 5.36 23.73 -42.65
N ILE A 147 6.61 23.32 -42.88
CA ILE A 147 7.15 22.01 -42.44
C ILE A 147 7.25 21.92 -40.92
N SER A 148 7.61 22.99 -40.21
CA SER A 148 7.63 23.01 -38.74
C SER A 148 6.23 22.90 -38.13
N LYS A 149 5.24 23.65 -38.66
CA LYS A 149 3.83 23.52 -38.27
C LYS A 149 3.28 22.12 -38.55
N LEU A 150 3.63 21.50 -39.69
CA LEU A 150 3.26 20.12 -40.01
C LEU A 150 3.95 19.10 -39.09
N LYS A 151 5.24 19.28 -38.77
CA LYS A 151 5.95 18.44 -37.80
C LYS A 151 5.33 18.55 -36.41
N GLU A 152 4.97 19.75 -35.96
CA GLU A 152 4.31 19.97 -34.67
C GLU A 152 2.90 19.37 -34.63
N ALA A 153 2.10 19.56 -35.69
CA ALA A 153 0.78 18.94 -35.82
C ALA A 153 0.86 17.41 -35.81
N LYS A 154 1.83 16.83 -36.54
CA LYS A 154 2.08 15.38 -36.55
C LYS A 154 2.59 14.88 -35.20
N ARG A 155 3.41 15.65 -34.49
CA ARG A 155 3.83 15.34 -33.10
C ARG A 155 2.63 15.30 -32.16
N ARG A 156 1.78 16.34 -32.18
CA ARG A 156 0.55 16.43 -31.38
C ARG A 156 -0.47 15.34 -31.73
N PHE A 157 -0.54 14.93 -32.99
CA PHE A 157 -1.38 13.80 -33.43
C PHE A 157 -0.84 12.49 -32.83
N ASN A 158 0.45 12.19 -33.03
CA ASN A 158 1.10 11.00 -32.47
C ASN A 158 1.07 10.98 -30.92
N GLU A 159 1.15 12.14 -30.24
CA GLU A 159 0.97 12.29 -28.79
C GLU A 159 -0.46 11.92 -28.35
N LYS A 160 -1.48 12.38 -29.07
CA LYS A 160 -2.89 12.02 -28.79
C LYS A 160 -3.19 10.56 -29.11
N GLU A 161 -2.65 10.05 -30.22
CA GLU A 161 -2.80 8.66 -30.65
C GLU A 161 -2.10 7.72 -29.66
N SER A 162 -0.86 8.02 -29.25
CA SER A 162 -0.16 7.23 -28.22
C SER A 162 -0.84 7.32 -26.85
N ALA A 163 -1.43 8.46 -26.47
CA ALA A 163 -2.25 8.56 -25.26
C ALA A 163 -3.54 7.71 -25.35
N GLN A 164 -4.23 7.69 -26.50
CA GLN A 164 -5.41 6.85 -26.73
C GLN A 164 -5.05 5.36 -26.78
N ILE A 165 -3.97 4.99 -27.46
CA ILE A 165 -3.44 3.63 -27.50
C ILE A 165 -2.98 3.19 -26.10
N HIS A 166 -2.36 4.07 -25.31
CA HIS A 166 -2.03 3.78 -23.91
C HIS A 166 -3.29 3.53 -23.08
N HIS A 167 -4.33 4.35 -23.22
CA HIS A 167 -5.61 4.19 -22.52
C HIS A 167 -6.36 2.91 -22.94
N LEU A 168 -6.31 2.55 -24.23
CA LEU A 168 -6.90 1.32 -24.78
C LEU A 168 -6.10 0.07 -24.41
N ASN A 169 -4.77 0.16 -24.34
CA ASN A 169 -3.90 -0.94 -23.90
C ASN A 169 -3.95 -1.14 -22.38
N HIS A 170 -4.18 -0.08 -21.60
CA HIS A 170 -4.51 -0.18 -20.17
C HIS A 170 -5.83 -0.95 -20.00
N ALA A 171 -6.87 -0.54 -20.72
CA ALA A 171 -8.17 -1.23 -20.73
C ALA A 171 -8.09 -2.69 -21.23
N LYS A 172 -7.22 -3.01 -22.20
CA LYS A 172 -7.05 -4.38 -22.71
C LYS A 172 -6.14 -5.27 -21.85
N LYS A 173 -5.09 -4.75 -21.20
CA LYS A 173 -4.34 -5.50 -20.18
C LYS A 173 -5.19 -5.79 -18.93
N SER A 174 -6.17 -4.95 -18.64
CA SER A 174 -7.10 -5.10 -17.50
C SER A 174 -8.00 -6.35 -17.57
N ALA A 175 -8.09 -7.06 -18.70
CA ALA A 175 -8.98 -8.21 -18.86
C ALA A 175 -8.71 -9.40 -17.90
N ASN A 176 -7.51 -9.50 -17.30
CA ASN A 176 -7.16 -10.51 -16.29
C ASN A 176 -6.42 -9.94 -15.06
N ALA A 177 -6.05 -8.65 -15.05
CA ALA A 177 -5.34 -8.03 -13.94
C ALA A 177 -6.33 -7.63 -12.83
N LYS A 178 -6.10 -8.11 -11.60
CA LYS A 178 -6.88 -7.67 -10.44
C LYS A 178 -6.36 -6.33 -9.95
N CYS A 179 -7.26 -5.38 -9.69
CA CYS A 179 -6.92 -4.07 -9.12
C CYS A 179 -7.24 -4.03 -7.61
N GLY A 180 -6.57 -3.15 -6.87
CA GLY A 180 -6.74 -3.06 -5.42
C GLY A 180 -5.67 -2.26 -4.71
N PHE A 181 -5.45 -2.60 -3.44
CA PHE A 181 -4.60 -1.87 -2.50
C PHE A 181 -3.69 -2.87 -1.78
N ILE A 182 -2.41 -2.56 -1.72
CA ILE A 182 -1.41 -3.31 -0.96
C ILE A 182 -1.10 -2.47 0.29
N THR A 183 -1.37 -3.04 1.46
CA THR A 183 -1.13 -2.39 2.75
C THR A 183 0.04 -3.07 3.44
N LEU A 184 0.97 -2.28 3.97
CA LEU A 184 2.06 -2.71 4.82
C LEU A 184 1.95 -1.97 6.16
N VAL A 185 2.11 -2.71 7.25
CA VAL A 185 2.11 -2.18 8.62
C VAL A 185 3.38 -2.65 9.32
N SER A 186 4.11 -1.72 9.94
CA SER A 186 5.15 -2.01 10.94
C SER A 186 4.73 -1.44 12.29
N VAL A 187 4.83 -2.26 13.34
CA VAL A 187 4.62 -1.84 14.73
C VAL A 187 5.88 -2.14 15.53
N LYS A 188 6.41 -1.14 16.24
CA LYS A 188 7.60 -1.26 17.09
C LYS A 188 7.29 -0.91 18.54
N THR A 189 7.76 -1.76 19.45
CA THR A 189 7.50 -1.68 20.90
C THR A 189 8.72 -2.12 21.69
N LEU A 190 8.91 -1.51 22.87
CA LEU A 190 9.86 -1.99 23.88
C LEU A 190 9.06 -2.80 24.89
N SER A 191 9.13 -4.13 24.83
CA SER A 191 8.21 -4.97 25.59
C SER A 191 8.77 -6.36 25.89
N ARG A 192 7.91 -7.24 26.43
CA ARG A 192 8.21 -8.65 26.73
C ARG A 192 7.53 -9.63 25.76
N VAL A 193 6.78 -9.14 24.76
CA VAL A 193 6.03 -9.92 23.76
C VAL A 193 5.92 -9.16 22.42
N ARG A 194 6.02 -9.88 21.29
CA ARG A 194 5.93 -9.25 19.96
C ARG A 194 4.54 -8.61 19.73
N PRO A 195 4.46 -7.42 19.08
CA PRO A 195 3.21 -6.70 18.82
C PRO A 195 2.46 -7.26 17.59
N ASP A 196 2.30 -8.58 17.55
CA ASP A 196 1.80 -9.30 16.37
C ASP A 196 0.31 -9.06 16.11
N ILE A 197 -0.48 -8.94 17.18
CA ILE A 197 -1.93 -8.68 17.06
C ILE A 197 -2.17 -7.20 16.79
N GLU A 198 -1.30 -6.31 17.27
CA GLU A 198 -1.34 -4.87 17.02
C GLU A 198 -1.13 -4.56 15.54
N ALA A 199 -0.15 -5.21 14.90
CA ALA A 199 0.11 -5.06 13.47
C ALA A 199 -1.05 -5.61 12.62
N LEU A 200 -1.59 -6.78 12.97
CA LEU A 200 -2.76 -7.35 12.28
C LEU A 200 -4.03 -6.53 12.51
N ASN A 201 -4.29 -6.03 13.72
CA ASN A 201 -5.47 -5.21 14.02
C ASN A 201 -5.45 -3.89 13.25
N ALA A 202 -4.29 -3.23 13.16
CA ALA A 202 -4.11 -2.05 12.32
C ALA A 202 -4.39 -2.34 10.84
N LEU A 203 -3.85 -3.43 10.31
CA LEU A 203 -4.07 -3.86 8.92
C LEU A 203 -5.56 -4.09 8.63
N ASN A 204 -6.25 -4.84 9.49
CA ASN A 204 -7.66 -5.13 9.37
C ASN A 204 -8.50 -3.83 9.41
N ALA A 205 -8.18 -2.92 10.33
CA ALA A 205 -8.88 -1.65 10.49
C ALA A 205 -8.68 -0.73 9.27
N VAL A 206 -7.49 -0.71 8.67
CA VAL A 206 -7.22 -0.02 7.40
C VAL A 206 -8.12 -0.57 6.29
N HIS A 207 -8.17 -1.90 6.11
CA HIS A 207 -9.00 -2.49 5.06
C HIS A 207 -10.50 -2.28 5.29
N LEU A 208 -11.00 -2.44 6.52
CA LEU A 208 -12.39 -2.15 6.87
C LEU A 208 -12.74 -0.67 6.61
N SER A 209 -11.83 0.24 6.95
CA SER A 209 -11.97 1.68 6.64
C SER A 209 -12.06 1.92 5.14
N LEU A 210 -11.16 1.34 4.34
CA LEU A 210 -11.18 1.50 2.88
C LEU A 210 -12.44 0.88 2.26
N ILE A 211 -12.88 -0.30 2.71
CA ILE A 211 -14.14 -0.93 2.27
C ILE A 211 -15.34 0.01 2.50
N ASN A 212 -15.39 0.66 3.67
CA ASN A 212 -16.45 1.59 4.03
C ASN A 212 -16.39 2.89 3.20
N MET A 213 -15.21 3.52 3.10
CA MET A 213 -15.01 4.77 2.34
C MET A 213 -15.23 4.59 0.82
N LEU A 214 -14.87 3.43 0.28
CA LEU A 214 -15.11 3.07 -1.13
C LEU A 214 -16.50 2.48 -1.38
N ASN A 215 -17.33 2.30 -0.34
CA ASN A 215 -18.68 1.73 -0.39
C ASN A 215 -18.77 0.42 -1.21
N THR A 216 -17.77 -0.46 -1.07
CA THR A 216 -17.67 -1.69 -1.87
C THR A 216 -18.11 -2.92 -1.08
N ARG A 217 -19.05 -3.70 -1.64
CA ARG A 217 -19.55 -4.94 -1.02
C ARG A 217 -18.85 -6.21 -1.51
N ASN A 218 -17.99 -6.08 -2.52
CA ASN A 218 -17.33 -7.16 -3.25
C ASN A 218 -15.80 -7.00 -3.22
N ALA A 219 -15.27 -6.61 -2.06
CA ALA A 219 -13.84 -6.69 -1.78
C ALA A 219 -13.45 -8.13 -1.40
N GLU A 220 -12.29 -8.57 -1.88
CA GLU A 220 -11.61 -9.79 -1.47
C GLU A 220 -10.36 -9.37 -0.70
N VAL A 221 -10.27 -9.75 0.58
CA VAL A 221 -9.18 -9.32 1.48
C VAL A 221 -8.32 -10.52 1.82
N ILE A 222 -7.01 -10.39 1.54
CA ILE A 222 -5.99 -11.39 1.83
C ILE A 222 -4.97 -10.75 2.76
N GLU A 223 -4.89 -11.23 4.00
CA GLU A 223 -4.01 -10.70 5.03
C GLU A 223 -3.01 -11.78 5.46
N SER A 224 -1.77 -11.38 5.67
CA SER A 224 -0.68 -12.24 6.13
C SER A 224 0.17 -11.49 7.14
N LYS A 225 0.49 -12.15 8.24
CA LYS A 225 1.65 -11.74 9.01
C LYS A 225 2.90 -11.90 8.14
N LEU A 226 3.85 -10.99 8.27
CA LEU A 226 5.21 -11.14 7.77
C LEU A 226 6.09 -11.41 8.99
N ASP A 227 6.43 -12.67 9.22
CA ASP A 227 7.45 -13.01 10.19
C ASP A 227 8.81 -12.59 9.60
N ILE A 228 9.38 -11.49 10.11
CA ILE A 228 10.83 -11.31 10.03
C ILE A 228 11.43 -12.42 10.89
N SER A 229 12.06 -13.40 10.22
CA SER A 229 13.03 -14.28 10.85
C SER A 229 14.22 -13.43 11.29
N GLU A 230 14.39 -13.31 12.61
CA GLU A 230 15.66 -12.89 13.23
C GLU A 230 16.76 -13.93 12.96
#